data_AF-A0A8H6Z0L7-F1
#
_entry.id   AF-A0A8H6Z0L7-F1
#
_cell.length_a   1.000
_cell.length_b   1.000
_cell.length_c   1.000
_cell.angle_alpha   90.00
_cell.angle_beta   90.00
_cell.angle_gamma   90.00
#
_symmetry.space_group_name_H-M   'P 1'
#
loop_
_entity.id
_entity.type
_entity.pdbx_description
1 polymer ?
#
loop_
_entity_poly.entity_id
_entity_poly.type
_entity_poly.pdbx_seq_one_letter_code
_entity_poly.pdbx_strand_id
1 'polypeptide(L)'
;MNNVDNLPYPPLNGSLGFQLIYWNGITLHPLFDIAGRIFAVLAGQPSDPSYLASVNSAYQQIRPSAPPPTSPRQCTNIDTAFLPQLTSV
;
A
#
# COMPACT_ATOMS: atom_id res chain seq x y z
N MET A 1 19.98 -15.79 -0.50
CA MET A 1 18.86 -15.78 0.47
C MET A 1 19.29 -14.87 1.60
N ASN A 2 18.87 -13.60 1.56
CA ASN A 2 19.28 -12.63 2.58
C ASN A 2 18.28 -12.70 3.73
N ASN A 3 18.81 -13.11 4.87
CA ASN A 3 18.13 -13.31 6.14
C ASN A 3 17.76 -11.93 6.72
N VAL A 4 16.47 -11.58 6.74
CA VAL A 4 15.95 -10.30 7.24
C VAL A 4 15.62 -10.35 8.74
N ASP A 5 16.00 -11.42 9.45
CA ASP A 5 15.56 -11.67 10.82
C ASP A 5 16.32 -10.88 11.90
N ASN A 6 17.12 -9.87 11.54
CA ASN A 6 17.94 -9.11 12.51
C ASN A 6 18.04 -7.61 12.20
N LEU A 7 16.90 -6.92 12.09
CA LEU A 7 16.87 -5.49 12.34
C LEU A 7 16.52 -5.25 13.82
N PRO A 8 17.37 -4.59 14.62
CA PRO A 8 17.04 -4.28 16.00
C PRO A 8 15.89 -3.26 16.03
N TYR A 9 14.74 -3.67 16.58
CA TYR A 9 13.64 -2.74 16.85
C TYR A 9 14.09 -1.72 17.90
N PRO A 10 13.78 -0.42 17.73
CA PRO A 10 14.02 0.56 18.78
C PRO A 10 13.17 0.22 20.02
N PRO A 11 13.69 0.44 21.24
CA PRO A 11 12.94 0.17 22.46
C PRO A 11 11.64 0.98 22.48
N LEU A 12 10.53 0.32 22.82
CA LEU A 12 9.17 0.88 22.90
C LEU A 12 9.01 1.85 24.08
N ASN A 13 9.85 2.88 24.16
CA ASN A 13 9.72 3.97 25.11
C ASN A 13 9.36 5.24 24.34
N GLY A 14 8.06 5.42 24.09
CA GLY A 14 7.51 6.58 23.39
C GLY A 14 6.48 6.18 22.33
N SER A 15 5.21 6.33 22.67
CA SER A 15 4.06 6.08 21.79
C SER A 15 4.18 6.91 20.52
N LEU A 16 4.46 6.28 19.38
CA LEU A 16 4.58 6.96 18.07
C LEU A 16 3.23 7.52 17.54
N GLY A 17 2.19 7.55 18.37
CA GLY A 17 0.83 7.93 18.00
C GLY A 17 0.11 6.88 17.13
N PHE A 18 0.76 5.76 16.84
CA PHE A 18 0.22 4.67 16.06
C PHE A 18 0.44 3.32 16.73
N GLN A 19 -0.44 2.37 16.45
CA GLN A 19 -0.35 0.98 16.89
C GLN A 19 -0.12 0.10 15.65
N LEU A 20 0.91 -0.75 15.70
CA LEU A 20 1.12 -1.76 14.67
C LEU A 20 0.15 -2.93 14.90
N ILE A 21 -0.55 -3.34 13.84
CA ILE A 21 -1.45 -4.49 13.83
C ILE A 21 -0.85 -5.54 12.90
N TYR A 22 -0.46 -6.68 13.47
CA TYR A 22 0.01 -7.82 12.67
C TYR A 22 -1.18 -8.57 12.09
N TRP A 23 -1.32 -8.53 10.77
CA TRP A 23 -2.45 -9.13 10.07
C TRP A 23 -1.99 -9.76 8.74
N ASN A 24 -2.52 -10.94 8.43
CA ASN A 24 -2.13 -11.72 7.24
C ASN A 24 -2.93 -11.37 5.98
N GLY A 25 -3.92 -10.47 6.08
CA GLY A 25 -4.73 -10.05 4.95
C GLY A 25 -5.84 -11.02 4.52
N ILE A 26 -6.00 -12.18 5.17
CA ILE A 26 -6.94 -13.23 4.70
C ILE A 26 -8.29 -13.11 5.41
N THR A 27 -8.28 -13.19 6.75
CA THR A 27 -9.50 -13.15 7.56
C THR A 27 -9.82 -11.73 7.96
N LEU A 28 -11.11 -11.42 8.11
CA LEU A 28 -11.52 -10.11 8.62
C LEU A 28 -10.94 -9.85 10.02
N HIS A 29 -10.60 -8.59 10.31
CA HIS A 29 -10.08 -8.18 11.61
C HIS A 29 -10.71 -6.85 12.06
N PRO A 30 -11.61 -6.86 13.07
CA PRO A 30 -12.24 -5.65 13.58
C PRO A 30 -11.29 -4.86 14.49
N LEU A 31 -11.37 -3.53 14.43
CA LEU A 31 -10.62 -2.60 15.28
C LEU A 31 -11.56 -1.88 16.23
N PHE A 32 -11.19 -1.85 17.51
CA PHE A 32 -12.01 -1.31 18.59
C PHE A 32 -11.45 -0.01 19.14
N ASP A 33 -12.33 0.93 19.47
CA ASP A 33 -11.99 2.12 20.23
C ASP A 33 -11.87 1.80 21.74
N ILE A 34 -11.51 2.81 22.52
CA ILE A 34 -11.35 2.68 23.98
C ILE A 34 -12.66 2.31 24.71
N ALA A 35 -13.82 2.51 24.08
CA ALA A 35 -15.13 2.16 24.63
C ALA A 35 -15.58 0.75 24.17
N GLY A 36 -14.75 0.02 23.43
CA GLY A 36 -15.05 -1.31 22.91
C GLY A 36 -15.97 -1.29 21.68
N ARG A 37 -16.11 -0.16 20.98
CA ARG A 37 -16.92 -0.05 19.75
C ARG A 37 -16.05 -0.28 18.53
N ILE A 38 -16.60 -0.93 17.52
CA ILE A 38 -15.92 -1.09 16.23
C ILE A 38 -15.90 0.25 15.51
N PHE A 39 -14.71 0.75 15.15
CA PHE A 39 -14.57 1.98 14.35
C PHE A 39 -14.01 1.70 12.95
N ALA A 40 -13.39 0.55 12.73
CA ALA A 40 -12.90 0.10 11.44
C ALA A 40 -12.84 -1.44 11.36
N VAL A 41 -12.82 -1.97 10.14
CA VAL A 41 -12.66 -3.41 9.89
C VAL A 41 -11.69 -3.59 8.73
N LEU A 42 -10.67 -4.41 8.95
CA LEU A 42 -9.82 -4.91 7.87
C LEU A 42 -10.59 -6.07 7.21
N ALA A 43 -11.14 -5.85 6.01
CA ALA A 43 -12.09 -6.78 5.38
C ALA A 43 -11.48 -8.13 4.98
N GLY A 44 -10.19 -8.13 4.62
CA GLY A 44 -9.47 -9.30 4.13
C GLY A 44 -9.75 -9.64 2.67
N GLN A 45 -8.96 -10.58 2.16
CA GLN A 45 -9.11 -11.22 0.86
C GLN A 45 -9.30 -12.72 1.10
N PRO A 46 -10.55 -13.20 1.16
CA PRO A 46 -10.84 -14.62 1.29
C PRO A 46 -10.18 -15.42 0.15
N SER A 47 -9.78 -16.65 0.43
CA SER A 47 -9.23 -17.59 -0.58
C SER A 47 -10.32 -18.21 -1.48
N ASP A 48 -11.48 -17.57 -1.58
CA ASP A 48 -12.59 -18.02 -2.42
C ASP A 48 -12.37 -17.51 -3.87
N PRO A 49 -12.34 -18.40 -4.89
CA PRO A 49 -12.17 -18.00 -6.29
C PRO A 49 -13.24 -17.02 -6.79
N SER A 50 -14.47 -17.10 -6.25
CA SER A 50 -15.58 -16.20 -6.61
C SER A 50 -15.33 -14.76 -6.15
N TYR A 51 -14.62 -14.56 -5.03
CA TYR A 51 -14.25 -13.24 -4.53
C TYR A 51 -13.37 -12.52 -5.55
N LEU A 52 -12.27 -13.15 -5.97
CA LEU A 52 -11.36 -12.56 -6.96
C LEU A 52 -12.04 -12.29 -8.30
N ALA A 53 -12.91 -13.19 -8.76
CA ALA A 53 -13.68 -12.99 -9.98
C ALA A 53 -14.59 -11.75 -9.88
N SER A 54 -15.28 -11.59 -8.76
CA SER A 54 -16.17 -10.44 -8.52
C SER A 54 -15.41 -9.12 -8.44
N VAL A 55 -14.28 -9.08 -7.71
CA VAL A 55 -13.44 -7.88 -7.58
C VAL A 55 -12.88 -7.47 -8.94
N ASN A 56 -12.40 -8.43 -9.72
CA ASN A 56 -11.91 -8.17 -11.07
C ASN A 56 -13.02 -7.62 -11.97
N SER A 57 -14.22 -8.21 -11.94
CA SER A 57 -15.35 -7.72 -12.72
C SER A 57 -15.72 -6.27 -12.37
N ALA A 58 -15.82 -5.95 -11.08
CA ALA A 58 -16.11 -4.59 -10.61
C ALA A 58 -15.01 -3.59 -11.03
N TYR A 59 -13.73 -3.96 -10.91
CA TYR A 59 -12.62 -3.12 -11.34
C TYR A 59 -12.69 -2.80 -12.85
N GLN A 60 -13.03 -3.79 -13.67
CA GLN A 60 -13.17 -3.60 -15.12
C GLN A 60 -14.30 -2.65 -15.50
N GLN A 61 -15.36 -2.57 -14.70
CA GLN A 61 -16.48 -1.65 -14.91
C GLN A 61 -16.13 -0.21 -14.51
N ILE A 62 -15.34 -0.04 -13.44
CA ILE A 62 -15.06 1.28 -12.87
C ILE A 62 -13.81 1.91 -13.48
N ARG A 63 -12.87 1.10 -14.01
CA ARG A 63 -11.65 1.64 -14.60
C ARG A 63 -12.01 2.60 -15.74
N PRO A 64 -11.49 3.83 -15.75
CA PRO A 64 -11.56 4.67 -16.93
C PRO A 64 -10.92 3.90 -18.09
N SER A 65 -11.57 3.86 -19.26
CA SER A 65 -10.89 3.43 -20.47
C SER A 65 -9.80 4.44 -20.75
N ALA A 66 -8.58 4.16 -20.32
CA ALA A 66 -7.43 4.99 -20.67
C ALA A 66 -7.38 5.04 -22.20
N PRO A 67 -7.40 6.23 -22.83
CA PRO A 67 -7.10 6.31 -24.25
C PRO A 67 -5.73 5.64 -24.48
N PRO A 68 -5.55 4.92 -25.60
CA PRO A 68 -4.26 4.30 -25.90
C PRO A 68 -3.16 5.35 -25.74
N PRO A 69 -2.02 5.01 -25.09
CA PRO A 69 -0.95 5.97 -24.92
C PRO A 69 -0.50 6.43 -26.31
N THR A 70 -0.74 7.69 -26.65
CA THR A 70 -0.38 8.28 -27.94
C THR A 70 1.10 8.60 -28.07
N SER A 71 1.97 8.09 -27.19
CA SER A 71 3.41 8.32 -27.30
C SER A 71 4.22 7.25 -26.57
N PRO A 72 5.23 6.65 -27.22
CA PRO A 72 6.18 5.77 -26.54
C PRO A 72 7.09 6.64 -25.67
N ARG A 73 6.71 6.86 -24.41
CA ARG A 73 7.66 7.32 -23.40
C ARG A 73 8.59 6.16 -23.09
N GLN A 74 9.71 6.09 -23.81
CA GLN A 74 10.85 5.30 -23.37
C GLN A 74 11.26 5.80 -21.99
N CYS A 75 11.37 4.89 -21.02
CA CYS A 75 12.04 5.18 -19.76
C CYS A 75 13.54 5.36 -20.08
N THR A 76 13.96 6.58 -20.41
CA THR A 76 15.39 6.90 -20.42
C THR A 76 15.87 7.00 -18.98
N ASN A 77 17.00 6.35 -18.72
CA ASN A 77 17.62 6.09 -17.42
C ASN A 77 17.59 7.30 -16.44
N ILE A 78 17.46 6.99 -15.15
CA ILE A 78 17.19 7.89 -14.01
C ILE A 78 18.42 8.74 -13.61
N ASP A 79 19.43 8.89 -14.48
CA ASP A 79 20.72 9.48 -14.11
C ASP A 79 20.81 11.01 -14.28
N THR A 80 19.73 11.71 -14.66
CA THR A 80 19.83 13.16 -14.98
C THR A 80 18.89 14.09 -14.22
N ALA A 81 18.16 13.62 -13.20
CA ALA A 81 17.28 14.48 -12.40
C ALA A 81 17.93 15.01 -11.11
N PHE A 82 19.19 15.46 -11.16
CA PHE A 82 19.77 16.24 -10.07
C PHE A 82 20.77 17.27 -10.57
N LEU A 83 20.28 18.42 -11.03
CA LEU A 83 21.06 19.66 -11.00
C LEU A 83 20.19 20.75 -10.35
N PRO A 84 20.57 21.29 -9.18
CA PRO A 84 19.89 22.44 -8.60
C PRO A 84 20.17 23.66 -9.48
N GLN A 85 19.11 24.35 -9.91
CA GLN A 85 19.26 25.62 -10.62
C GLN A 85 19.72 26.70 -9.63
N LEU A 86 21.03 26.92 -9.55
CA LEU A 86 21.58 28.16 -9.00
C LEU A 86 21.71 29.17 -10.14
N THR A 87 20.77 30.11 -10.20
CA THR A 87 20.89 31.32 -10.99
C THR A 87 21.96 32.24 -10.38
N SER A 88 23.03 32.53 -11.12
CA SER A 88 23.88 33.71 -10.87
C SER A 88 23.49 34.79 -11.87
N VAL A 89 23.24 35.99 -11.35
CA VAL A 89 23.30 37.25 -12.11
C VAL A 89 24.77 37.56 -12.40
#